data_AF-M7APZ3-F1
#
_entry.id   AF-M7APZ3-F1
#
_cell.length_a   1.000
_cell.length_b   1.000
_cell.length_c   1.000
_cell.angle_alpha   90.00
_cell.angle_beta   90.00
_cell.angle_gamma   90.00
#
_symmetry.space_group_name_H-M   'P 1'
#
loop_
_entity.id
_entity.type
_entity.pdbx_description
1 polymer ?
#
loop_
_entity_poly.entity_id
_entity_poly.type
_entity_poly.pdbx_seq_one_letter_code
_entity_poly.pdbx_strand_id
1 'polypeptide(L)'
;MPQHKTEFQIVASDSIESKASALSLSGSLKASLLGGMVEVGGSAAFLNDTKKSKYHARVTLHYSVTNRFEQLTMSHLGTKNISYPAVFDQGTATHVVTAVQFGAQAFFVFDREVSSSESVQEIEGNMKLMVEKIPKFSGGGEVSAEKKNKEVEKSENFSCKFYGDFALENNPVTYQDAMGVYSTLPKRLGVAGENAVPVRVWPYPLGRLDSRAAQLVGEISSGLIYDAQSALEHLTECDVRCNDMVKDRTATVFPEIQRKIQQFRDLCKQPRQTFQKELARTLPSIREDGAEEGALVEILTIDLETPNQPLCASHTVRDGLCPEELTV
;
A
#
# COMPACT_ATOMS: atom_id res chain seq x y z
N MET A 1 8.42 22.52 -19.60
CA MET A 1 9.34 23.16 -18.62
C MET A 1 9.64 22.14 -17.54
N PRO A 2 10.89 22.03 -17.03
CA PRO A 2 11.17 21.17 -15.89
C PRO A 2 10.37 21.67 -14.69
N GLN A 3 9.41 20.89 -14.23
CA GLN A 3 8.66 21.21 -13.01
C GLN A 3 9.38 20.47 -11.88
N HIS A 4 10.43 21.08 -11.36
CA HIS A 4 11.10 20.54 -10.18
C HIS A 4 10.23 20.81 -8.96
N LYS A 5 9.53 19.79 -8.47
CA LYS A 5 8.65 19.88 -7.31
C LYS A 5 9.02 18.77 -6.34
N THR A 6 9.42 19.15 -5.14
CA THR A 6 9.66 18.23 -4.03
C THR A 6 8.59 18.45 -2.97
N GLU A 7 7.98 17.36 -2.52
CA GLU A 7 6.97 17.35 -1.49
C GLU A 7 7.27 16.23 -0.50
N PHE A 8 6.79 16.39 0.73
CA PHE A 8 6.81 15.31 1.71
C PHE A 8 5.47 15.26 2.43
N GLN A 9 5.11 14.06 2.88
CA GLN A 9 3.90 13.80 3.65
C GLN A 9 4.23 12.87 4.82
N ILE A 10 3.54 13.07 5.94
CA ILE A 10 3.59 12.16 7.07
C ILE A 10 2.29 11.38 7.12
N VAL A 11 2.39 10.05 7.08
CA VAL A 11 1.27 9.12 7.06
C VAL A 11 1.30 8.29 8.34
N ALA A 12 0.29 8.45 9.19
CA ALA A 12 0.13 7.71 10.46
C ALA A 12 -0.99 6.64 10.38
N SER A 13 -1.25 6.14 9.19
CA SER A 13 -2.26 5.11 8.92
C SER A 13 -1.66 4.05 7.99
N ASP A 14 -1.99 2.78 8.24
CA ASP A 14 -1.53 1.64 7.45
C ASP A 14 -2.62 1.08 6.50
N SER A 15 -3.78 1.76 6.41
CA SER A 15 -4.91 1.32 5.58
C SER A 15 -4.56 1.34 4.09
N ILE A 16 -5.26 0.50 3.31
CA ILE A 16 -5.06 0.43 1.86
C ILE A 16 -5.39 1.79 1.23
N GLU A 17 -6.46 2.45 1.68
CA GLU A 17 -6.83 3.78 1.21
C GLU A 17 -5.73 4.82 1.45
N SER A 18 -5.10 4.78 2.63
CA SER A 18 -4.03 5.74 2.98
C SER A 18 -2.80 5.54 2.09
N LYS A 19 -2.43 4.28 1.82
CA LYS A 19 -1.29 3.97 0.94
C LYS A 19 -1.59 4.29 -0.52
N ALA A 20 -2.79 3.96 -0.99
CA ALA A 20 -3.25 4.30 -2.33
C ALA A 20 -3.28 5.81 -2.56
N SER A 21 -3.74 6.58 -1.56
CA SER A 21 -3.75 8.04 -1.58
C SER A 21 -2.33 8.63 -1.62
N ALA A 22 -1.40 8.10 -0.81
CA ALA A 22 -0.01 8.56 -0.81
C ALA A 22 0.67 8.39 -2.19
N LEU A 23 0.30 7.34 -2.93
CA LEU A 23 0.78 7.09 -4.30
C LEU A 23 -0.12 7.70 -5.39
N SER A 24 -1.19 8.42 -5.03
CA SER A 24 -2.17 8.98 -5.95
C SER A 24 -2.77 7.96 -6.94
N LEU A 25 -3.07 6.75 -6.47
CA LEU A 25 -3.67 5.69 -7.30
C LEU A 25 -5.10 6.07 -7.71
N SER A 26 -5.45 5.84 -8.98
CA SER A 26 -6.85 5.95 -9.44
C SER A 26 -7.70 4.81 -8.85
N GLY A 27 -9.02 4.98 -8.83
CA GLY A 27 -9.94 3.91 -8.40
C GLY A 27 -9.77 2.64 -9.24
N SER A 28 -9.68 2.77 -10.57
CA SER A 28 -9.47 1.64 -11.49
C SER A 28 -8.15 0.90 -11.23
N LEU A 29 -7.06 1.63 -10.97
CA LEU A 29 -5.78 1.03 -10.64
C LEU A 29 -5.80 0.39 -9.25
N LYS A 30 -6.44 1.03 -8.27
CA LYS A 30 -6.66 0.48 -6.92
C LYS A 30 -7.41 -0.85 -7.01
N ALA A 31 -8.49 -0.93 -7.78
CA ALA A 31 -9.23 -2.19 -7.99
C ALA A 31 -8.32 -3.32 -8.52
N SER A 32 -7.49 -3.00 -9.52
CA SER A 32 -6.54 -3.96 -10.10
C SER A 32 -5.46 -4.41 -9.10
N LEU A 33 -5.01 -3.48 -8.24
CA LEU A 33 -4.09 -3.77 -7.15
C LEU A 33 -4.74 -4.70 -6.10
N LEU A 34 -5.99 -4.44 -5.71
CA LEU A 34 -6.74 -5.29 -4.78
C LEU A 34 -6.85 -6.73 -5.31
N GLY A 35 -7.13 -6.88 -6.62
CA GLY A 35 -7.14 -8.16 -7.31
C GLY A 35 -5.76 -8.80 -7.54
N GLY A 36 -4.65 -8.17 -7.11
CA GLY A 36 -3.31 -8.72 -7.30
C GLY A 36 -2.86 -8.76 -8.77
N MET A 37 -3.47 -7.94 -9.64
CA MET A 37 -3.18 -7.90 -11.08
C MET A 37 -1.99 -7.00 -11.43
N VAL A 38 -1.44 -6.29 -10.44
CA VAL A 38 -0.39 -5.28 -10.61
C VAL A 38 0.85 -5.72 -9.84
N GLU A 39 1.95 -5.91 -10.55
CA GLU A 39 3.26 -6.08 -9.94
C GLU A 39 3.80 -4.72 -9.49
N VAL A 40 4.26 -4.62 -8.24
CA VAL A 40 4.80 -3.39 -7.66
C VAL A 40 6.28 -3.55 -7.34
N GLY A 41 7.05 -2.51 -7.60
CA GLY A 41 8.48 -2.44 -7.32
C GLY A 41 8.88 -1.06 -6.82
N GLY A 42 10.17 -0.89 -6.48
CA GLY A 42 10.70 0.39 -5.99
C GLY A 42 9.92 0.92 -4.79
N SER A 43 9.54 2.19 -4.85
CA SER A 43 8.72 2.85 -3.83
C SER A 43 7.32 2.23 -3.67
N ALA A 44 6.72 1.72 -4.75
CA ALA A 44 5.38 1.12 -4.73
C ALA A 44 5.32 -0.20 -3.95
N ALA A 45 6.46 -0.85 -3.69
CA ALA A 45 6.52 -2.02 -2.81
C ALA A 45 6.00 -1.73 -1.39
N PHE A 46 5.97 -0.45 -0.97
CA PHE A 46 5.31 0.01 0.25
C PHE A 46 3.83 -0.44 0.35
N LEU A 47 3.12 -0.56 -0.78
CA LEU A 47 1.73 -1.03 -0.80
C LEU A 47 1.54 -2.42 -0.16
N ASN A 48 2.58 -3.26 -0.22
CA ASN A 48 2.57 -4.62 0.30
C ASN A 48 3.05 -4.72 1.75
N ASP A 49 3.67 -3.67 2.32
CA ASP A 49 4.11 -3.69 3.71
C ASP A 49 2.92 -3.40 4.64
N THR A 50 2.47 -4.41 5.38
CA THR A 50 1.39 -4.28 6.36
C THR A 50 1.88 -4.47 7.79
N LYS A 51 1.29 -3.74 8.74
CA LYS A 51 1.46 -3.99 10.17
C LYS A 51 1.18 -5.46 10.47
N LYS A 52 2.01 -6.06 11.32
CA LYS A 52 1.89 -7.49 11.71
C LYS A 52 1.26 -7.70 13.08
N SER A 53 1.07 -6.62 13.84
CA SER A 53 0.55 -6.62 15.20
C SER A 53 -0.24 -5.33 15.44
N LYS A 54 -1.28 -5.39 16.26
CA LYS A 54 -1.99 -4.18 16.72
C LYS A 54 -1.18 -3.40 17.75
N TYR A 55 -0.19 -4.04 18.36
CA TYR A 55 0.74 -3.46 19.32
C TYR A 55 1.97 -2.85 18.62
N HIS A 56 1.86 -2.49 17.34
CA HIS A 56 2.90 -1.75 16.64
C HIS A 56 2.41 -0.33 16.36
N ALA A 57 3.16 0.66 16.85
CA ALA A 57 3.04 2.04 16.43
C ALA A 57 3.79 2.23 15.10
N ARG A 58 3.16 2.90 14.12
CA ARG A 58 3.77 3.14 12.80
C ARG A 58 3.55 4.57 12.33
N VAL A 59 4.63 5.17 11.85
CA VAL A 59 4.59 6.45 11.14
C VAL A 59 5.45 6.32 9.88
N THR A 60 4.93 6.77 8.75
CA THR A 60 5.65 6.75 7.47
C THR A 60 5.94 8.18 7.00
N LEU A 61 7.19 8.45 6.66
CA LEU A 61 7.57 9.65 5.90
C LEU A 61 7.61 9.31 4.42
N HIS A 62 6.74 9.96 3.65
CA HIS A 62 6.74 9.91 2.20
C HIS A 62 7.49 11.12 1.66
N TYR A 63 8.46 10.87 0.79
CA TYR A 63 9.18 11.85 -0.01
C TYR A 63 8.82 11.65 -1.47
N SER A 64 8.49 12.73 -2.17
CA SER A 64 8.19 12.72 -3.60
C SER A 64 8.91 13.87 -4.29
N VAL A 65 9.60 13.56 -5.39
CA VAL A 65 10.19 14.56 -6.27
C VAL A 65 9.79 14.29 -7.70
N THR A 66 9.45 15.35 -8.43
CA THR A 66 9.22 15.35 -9.88
C THR A 66 10.22 16.28 -10.55
N ASN A 67 10.65 15.97 -11.77
CA ASN A 67 11.63 16.80 -12.49
C ASN A 67 11.27 17.07 -13.95
N ARG A 68 10.96 16.03 -14.72
CA ARG A 68 10.87 16.07 -16.18
C ARG A 68 9.53 15.56 -16.65
N PHE A 69 8.92 16.29 -17.56
CA PHE A 69 7.68 15.89 -18.20
C PHE A 69 7.93 15.72 -19.69
N GLU A 70 7.56 14.56 -20.23
CA GLU A 70 7.67 14.23 -21.66
C GLU A 70 6.29 13.90 -22.20
N GLN A 71 5.98 14.38 -23.41
CA GLN A 71 4.67 14.20 -24.02
C GLN A 71 4.79 14.03 -25.54
N LEU A 72 3.98 13.13 -26.07
CA LEU A 72 3.71 12.96 -27.50
C LEU A 72 2.66 13.97 -27.96
N THR A 73 2.92 14.64 -29.07
CA THR A 73 1.97 15.50 -29.76
C THR A 73 1.11 14.67 -30.73
N MET A 74 0.02 15.25 -31.23
CA MET A 74 -0.81 14.60 -32.26
C MET A 74 -0.04 14.31 -33.55
N SER A 75 1.03 15.05 -33.85
CA SER A 75 1.90 14.72 -34.99
C SER A 75 2.63 13.40 -34.77
N HIS A 76 3.07 13.09 -33.54
CA HIS A 76 3.67 11.79 -33.23
C HIS A 76 2.66 10.64 -33.27
N LEU A 77 1.39 10.90 -32.95
CA LEU A 77 0.29 9.91 -32.95
C LEU A 77 -0.42 9.77 -34.30
N GLY A 78 0.03 10.49 -35.34
CA GLY A 78 -0.56 10.38 -36.67
C GLY A 78 -0.35 8.99 -37.27
N THR A 79 -1.33 8.50 -38.05
CA THR A 79 -1.38 7.13 -38.60
C THR A 79 -0.09 6.69 -39.33
N LYS A 80 0.63 7.63 -39.97
CA LYS A 80 1.89 7.36 -40.67
C LYS A 80 3.12 7.17 -39.76
N ASN A 81 3.02 7.58 -38.50
CA ASN A 81 4.12 7.57 -37.53
C ASN A 81 4.00 6.42 -36.51
N ILE A 82 2.90 5.67 -36.55
CA ILE A 82 2.69 4.50 -35.70
C ILE A 82 3.51 3.34 -36.25
N SER A 83 4.56 2.95 -35.53
CA SER A 83 5.49 1.91 -35.97
C SER A 83 4.90 0.49 -35.89
N TYR A 84 3.86 0.29 -35.08
CA TYR A 84 3.20 -1.01 -34.90
C TYR A 84 1.67 -0.88 -35.07
N PRO A 85 1.17 -0.68 -36.29
CA PRO A 85 -0.26 -0.48 -36.54
C PRO A 85 -1.10 -1.75 -36.32
N ALA A 86 -0.49 -2.94 -36.33
CA ALA A 86 -1.18 -4.21 -36.11
C ALA A 86 -1.88 -4.29 -34.73
N VAL A 87 -1.46 -3.48 -33.75
CA VAL A 87 -2.12 -3.39 -32.43
C VAL A 87 -3.61 -3.08 -32.53
N PHE A 88 -4.02 -2.32 -33.55
CA PHE A 88 -5.41 -1.94 -33.76
C PHE A 88 -6.29 -3.14 -34.12
N ASP A 89 -5.76 -4.10 -34.86
CA ASP A 89 -6.50 -5.30 -35.28
C ASP A 89 -6.36 -6.45 -34.28
N GLN A 90 -5.27 -6.50 -33.52
CA GLN A 90 -4.98 -7.59 -32.57
C GLN A 90 -5.73 -7.46 -31.25
N GLY A 91 -6.16 -6.25 -30.88
CA GLY A 91 -6.86 -6.01 -29.61
C GLY A 91 -5.99 -6.23 -28.36
N THR A 92 -4.67 -6.26 -28.48
CA THR A 92 -3.75 -6.54 -27.36
C THR A 92 -3.57 -5.36 -26.40
N ALA A 93 -4.08 -4.18 -26.76
CA ALA A 93 -4.03 -2.98 -25.93
C ALA A 93 -5.23 -2.08 -26.19
N THR A 94 -5.70 -1.40 -25.14
CA THR A 94 -6.79 -0.41 -25.23
C THR A 94 -6.28 1.03 -25.23
N HIS A 95 -5.06 1.25 -24.73
CA HIS A 95 -4.48 2.58 -24.53
C HIS A 95 -3.00 2.63 -24.93
N VAL A 96 -2.53 3.83 -25.26
CA VAL A 96 -1.11 4.17 -25.46
C VAL A 96 -0.71 5.29 -24.51
N VAL A 97 0.49 5.21 -23.94
CA VAL A 97 1.01 6.29 -23.09
C VAL A 97 1.39 7.49 -23.96
N THR A 98 0.77 8.64 -23.70
CA THR A 98 1.04 9.88 -24.46
C THR A 98 1.78 10.93 -23.65
N ALA A 99 1.79 10.84 -22.32
CA ALA A 99 2.66 11.66 -21.49
C ALA A 99 3.18 10.89 -20.28
N VAL A 100 4.36 11.28 -19.82
CA VAL A 100 5.04 10.72 -18.66
C VAL A 100 5.63 11.85 -17.82
N GLN A 101 5.32 11.84 -16.53
CA GLN A 101 6.02 12.63 -15.52
C GLN A 101 7.07 11.72 -14.87
N PHE A 102 8.33 12.15 -14.96
CA PHE A 102 9.46 11.52 -14.31
C PHE A 102 9.73 12.18 -12.95
N GLY A 103 10.27 11.37 -12.05
CA GLY A 103 10.55 11.72 -10.67
C GLY A 103 11.16 10.55 -9.91
N ALA A 104 11.05 10.59 -8.58
CA ALA A 104 11.34 9.47 -7.71
C ALA A 104 10.57 9.64 -6.40
N GLN A 105 10.22 8.54 -5.77
CA GLN A 105 9.56 8.53 -4.47
C GLN A 105 10.32 7.66 -3.48
N ALA A 106 10.12 7.94 -2.19
CA ALA A 106 10.64 7.13 -1.10
C ALA A 106 9.67 7.13 0.09
N PHE A 107 9.54 5.98 0.74
CA PHE A 107 8.79 5.77 1.97
C PHE A 107 9.75 5.26 3.05
N PHE A 108 9.86 6.03 4.12
CA PHE A 108 10.56 5.65 5.34
C PHE A 108 9.50 5.23 6.36
N VAL A 109 9.36 3.92 6.55
CA VAL A 109 8.37 3.33 7.45
C VAL A 109 9.03 3.12 8.81
N PHE A 110 8.60 3.89 9.81
CA PHE A 110 9.08 3.77 11.17
C PHE A 110 8.12 2.91 11.99
N ASP A 111 8.64 1.85 12.60
CA ASP A 111 7.89 0.87 13.40
C ASP A 111 8.44 0.78 14.81
N ARG A 112 7.57 0.79 15.82
CA ARG A 112 7.89 0.52 17.22
C ARG A 112 6.93 -0.52 17.81
N GLU A 113 7.46 -1.56 18.45
CA GLU A 113 6.65 -2.47 19.27
C GLU A 113 6.26 -1.78 20.58
N VAL A 114 4.99 -1.91 20.96
CA VAL A 114 4.36 -1.21 22.08
C VAL A 114 3.97 -2.25 23.12
N SER A 115 4.36 -2.03 24.38
CA SER A 115 3.96 -2.92 25.47
C SER A 115 2.48 -2.77 25.82
N SER A 116 1.91 -3.74 26.54
CA SER A 116 0.51 -3.68 26.99
C SER A 116 0.20 -2.52 27.95
N SER A 117 1.23 -1.94 28.58
CA SER A 117 1.13 -0.78 29.48
C SER A 117 1.20 0.57 28.76
N GLU A 118 1.54 0.59 27.48
CA GLU A 118 1.73 1.80 26.69
C GLU A 118 0.56 2.04 25.75
N SER A 119 0.29 3.31 25.44
CA SER A 119 -0.74 3.69 24.47
C SER A 119 -0.13 3.80 23.07
N VAL A 120 -0.57 2.94 22.14
CA VAL A 120 -0.16 2.99 20.73
C VAL A 120 -0.36 4.40 20.15
N GLN A 121 -1.47 5.06 20.49
CA GLN A 121 -1.80 6.39 19.99
C GLN A 121 -0.83 7.47 20.50
N GLU A 122 -0.45 7.41 21.78
CA GLU A 122 0.51 8.36 22.36
C GLU A 122 1.90 8.17 21.74
N ILE A 123 2.31 6.90 21.56
CA ILE A 123 3.58 6.56 20.91
C ILE A 123 3.57 7.02 19.45
N GLU A 124 2.51 6.76 18.67
CA GLU A 124 2.40 7.25 17.29
C GLU A 124 2.42 8.77 17.21
N GLY A 125 1.79 9.46 18.16
CA GLY A 125 1.84 10.93 18.28
C GLY A 125 3.26 11.45 18.47
N ASN A 126 4.03 10.84 19.37
CA ASN A 126 5.42 11.18 19.62
C ASN A 126 6.32 10.86 18.41
N MET A 127 6.17 9.68 17.81
CA MET A 127 6.88 9.29 16.59
C MET A 127 6.60 10.28 15.45
N LYS A 128 5.35 10.71 15.27
CA LYS A 128 4.96 11.69 14.25
C LYS A 128 5.73 13.00 14.40
N LEU A 129 5.79 13.55 15.62
CA LEU A 129 6.52 14.78 15.91
C LEU A 129 8.03 14.66 15.64
N MET A 130 8.60 13.47 15.82
CA MET A 130 10.00 13.23 15.50
C MET A 130 10.21 13.17 13.99
N VAL A 131 9.45 12.33 13.30
CA VAL A 131 9.57 12.14 11.84
C VAL A 131 9.32 13.46 11.08
N GLU A 132 8.42 14.32 11.55
CA GLU A 132 8.19 15.68 11.01
C GLU A 132 9.42 16.60 11.05
N LYS A 133 10.43 16.28 11.89
CA LYS A 133 11.67 17.05 11.96
C LYS A 133 12.69 16.60 10.92
N ILE A 134 12.60 15.39 10.38
CA ILE A 134 13.58 14.86 9.41
C ILE A 134 13.77 15.82 8.21
N PRO A 135 12.69 16.30 7.54
CA PRO A 135 12.86 17.24 6.44
C PRO A 135 13.50 18.56 6.87
N LYS A 136 13.22 19.03 8.09
CA LYS A 136 13.70 20.32 8.62
C LYS A 136 15.21 20.34 8.88
N PHE A 137 15.78 19.21 9.32
CA PHE A 137 17.22 19.10 9.59
C PHE A 137 18.08 19.08 8.33
N SER A 138 17.55 18.60 7.21
CA SER A 138 18.29 18.60 5.93
C SER A 138 18.61 19.99 5.38
N GLY A 139 18.03 21.05 5.94
CA GLY A 139 18.26 22.46 5.59
C GLY A 139 19.35 23.19 6.38
N GLY A 140 20.13 22.51 7.24
CA GLY A 140 21.27 23.12 7.94
C GLY A 140 20.94 23.98 9.18
N GLY A 141 19.76 23.81 9.79
CA GLY A 141 19.32 24.55 10.98
C GLY A 141 19.35 23.73 12.28
N GLU A 142 20.05 24.28 13.29
CA GLU A 142 20.01 24.01 14.74
C GLU A 142 20.56 22.69 15.32
N VAL A 143 21.82 22.78 15.78
CA VAL A 143 22.58 21.81 16.60
C VAL A 143 21.95 21.53 17.99
N SER A 144 21.03 22.39 18.47
CA SER A 144 20.41 22.23 19.81
C SER A 144 19.32 21.14 19.83
N ALA A 145 18.61 20.93 18.72
CA ALA A 145 17.55 19.93 18.60
C ALA A 145 18.11 18.50 18.41
N GLU A 146 19.33 18.36 17.91
CA GLU A 146 20.03 17.06 17.78
C GLU A 146 20.28 16.38 19.13
N LYS A 147 20.63 17.13 20.18
CA LYS A 147 20.87 16.55 21.52
C LYS A 147 19.59 16.04 22.17
N LYS A 148 18.49 16.80 22.04
CA LYS A 148 17.20 16.45 22.64
C LYS A 148 16.51 15.28 21.89
N ASN A 149 16.65 15.21 20.57
CA ASN A 149 16.14 14.09 19.79
C ASN A 149 16.96 12.80 20.01
N LYS A 150 18.29 12.86 20.16
CA LYS A 150 19.13 11.69 20.49
C LYS A 150 18.75 11.04 21.83
N GLU A 151 18.21 11.80 22.77
CA GLU A 151 17.77 11.31 24.08
C GLU A 151 16.40 10.61 23.98
N VAL A 152 15.49 11.17 23.17
CA VAL A 152 14.15 10.59 22.89
C VAL A 152 14.23 9.38 21.94
N GLU A 153 15.13 9.37 20.96
CA GLU A 153 15.36 8.21 20.06
C GLU A 153 15.88 7.00 20.82
N LYS A 154 16.82 7.23 21.74
CA LYS A 154 17.34 6.16 22.61
C LYS A 154 16.27 5.62 23.57
N SER A 155 15.25 6.41 23.90
CA SER A 155 14.13 5.93 24.73
C SER A 155 13.04 5.22 23.93
N GLU A 156 12.88 5.55 22.65
CA GLU A 156 11.75 5.05 21.84
C GLU A 156 12.09 3.82 20.99
N ASN A 157 13.36 3.53 20.69
CA ASN A 157 13.81 2.26 20.06
C ASN A 157 12.99 1.82 18.82
N PHE A 158 12.62 2.77 17.94
CA PHE A 158 11.88 2.45 16.72
C PHE A 158 12.82 2.16 15.54
N SER A 159 12.42 1.22 14.70
CA SER A 159 13.14 0.76 13.51
C SER A 159 12.70 1.53 12.26
N CYS A 160 13.53 1.55 11.22
CA CYS A 160 13.18 2.09 9.90
C CYS A 160 13.22 0.99 8.83
N LYS A 161 12.23 0.98 7.94
CA LYS A 161 12.27 0.26 6.67
C LYS A 161 12.15 1.25 5.52
N PHE A 162 12.85 0.98 4.43
CA PHE A 162 12.90 1.88 3.27
C PHE A 162 12.34 1.20 2.01
N TYR A 163 11.44 1.91 1.34
CA TYR A 163 10.93 1.56 0.02
C TYR A 163 11.10 2.78 -0.88
N GLY A 164 11.93 2.72 -1.90
CA GLY A 164 12.19 3.90 -2.71
C GLY A 164 12.77 3.60 -4.09
N ASP A 165 12.70 4.62 -4.95
CA ASP A 165 13.19 4.56 -6.33
C ASP A 165 14.67 4.99 -6.45
N PHE A 166 15.38 5.05 -5.32
CA PHE A 166 16.76 5.50 -5.23
C PHE A 166 17.70 4.33 -5.02
N ALA A 167 18.78 4.29 -5.79
CA ALA A 167 19.89 3.39 -5.51
C ALA A 167 20.64 3.85 -4.25
N LEU A 168 20.53 3.06 -3.19
CA LEU A 168 21.25 3.23 -1.94
C LEU A 168 22.25 2.08 -1.76
N GLU A 169 23.43 2.40 -1.22
CA GLU A 169 24.40 1.36 -0.83
C GLU A 169 23.88 0.54 0.35
N ASN A 170 23.28 1.22 1.33
CA ASN A 170 22.68 0.62 2.50
C ASN A 170 21.32 1.27 2.76
N ASN A 171 20.32 0.44 3.05
CA ASN A 171 19.00 0.93 3.44
C ASN A 171 19.04 1.43 4.88
N PRO A 172 18.34 2.54 5.21
CA PRO A 172 18.27 3.04 6.57
C PRO A 172 17.49 2.06 7.45
N VAL A 173 18.05 1.75 8.63
CA VAL A 173 17.42 0.87 9.63
C VAL A 173 17.15 1.59 10.95
N THR A 174 17.77 2.76 11.15
CA THR A 174 17.54 3.65 12.30
C THR A 174 16.99 5.01 11.86
N TYR A 175 16.54 5.80 12.83
CA TYR A 175 16.13 7.18 12.58
C TYR A 175 17.28 8.06 12.06
N GLN A 176 18.49 7.90 12.61
CA GLN A 176 19.64 8.69 12.17
C GLN A 176 20.09 8.31 10.75
N ASP A 177 20.03 7.03 10.40
CA ASP A 177 20.26 6.60 9.01
C ASP A 177 19.23 7.23 8.08
N ALA A 178 17.95 7.24 8.50
CA ALA A 178 16.88 7.84 7.71
C ALA A 178 17.11 9.35 7.50
N MET A 179 17.54 10.09 8.53
CA MET A 179 17.95 11.49 8.38
C MET A 179 19.10 11.67 7.40
N GLY A 180 20.14 10.84 7.53
CA GLY A 180 21.29 10.83 6.63
C GLY A 180 20.86 10.60 5.19
N VAL A 181 20.12 9.52 4.93
CA VAL A 181 19.60 9.17 3.61
C VAL A 181 18.71 10.28 3.06
N TYR A 182 17.74 10.78 3.84
CA TYR A 182 16.83 11.85 3.44
C TYR A 182 17.58 13.09 2.95
N SER A 183 18.62 13.52 3.67
CA SER A 183 19.43 14.69 3.30
C SER A 183 20.15 14.54 1.95
N THR A 184 20.38 13.30 1.51
CA THR A 184 21.03 13.00 0.23
C THR A 184 20.05 12.84 -0.93
N LEU A 185 18.76 12.56 -0.68
CA LEU A 185 17.78 12.25 -1.74
C LEU A 185 17.69 13.32 -2.85
N PRO A 186 17.67 14.64 -2.55
CA PRO A 186 17.58 15.64 -3.61
C PRO A 186 18.75 15.58 -4.62
N LYS A 187 19.95 15.20 -4.15
CA LYS A 187 21.13 15.08 -5.01
C LYS A 187 21.19 13.77 -5.78
N ARG A 188 20.49 12.73 -5.29
CA ARG A 188 20.52 11.37 -5.88
C ARG A 188 19.73 11.24 -7.17
N LEU A 189 18.81 12.16 -7.46
CA LEU A 189 18.11 12.18 -8.75
C LEU A 189 19.07 12.45 -9.92
N GLY A 190 20.22 13.07 -9.64
CA GLY A 190 21.19 13.48 -10.65
C GLY A 190 20.98 14.93 -11.09
N VAL A 191 21.97 15.51 -11.78
CA VAL A 191 21.97 16.95 -12.14
C VAL A 191 20.84 17.28 -13.12
N ALA A 192 20.59 16.38 -14.06
CA ALA A 192 19.50 16.49 -15.04
C ALA A 192 18.30 15.60 -14.67
N GLY A 193 18.39 14.88 -13.56
CA GLY A 193 17.42 13.86 -13.17
C GLY A 193 17.56 12.56 -13.97
N GLU A 194 18.78 12.21 -14.34
CA GLU A 194 19.14 10.99 -15.07
C GLU A 194 18.72 9.70 -14.35
N ASN A 195 18.57 9.75 -13.02
CA ASN A 195 18.11 8.61 -12.22
C ASN A 195 16.59 8.63 -11.97
N ALA A 196 15.85 9.54 -12.60
CA ALA A 196 14.40 9.63 -12.42
C ALA A 196 13.67 8.50 -13.14
N VAL A 197 12.67 7.92 -12.46
CA VAL A 197 11.76 6.91 -12.97
C VAL A 197 10.40 7.53 -13.34
N PRO A 198 9.58 6.88 -14.19
CA PRO A 198 8.20 7.29 -14.39
C PRO A 198 7.40 7.23 -13.08
N VAL A 199 6.82 8.36 -12.65
CA VAL A 199 5.98 8.44 -11.44
C VAL A 199 4.50 8.71 -11.75
N ARG A 200 4.18 9.18 -12.95
CA ARG A 200 2.81 9.32 -13.46
C ARG A 200 2.77 9.19 -14.98
N VAL A 201 1.74 8.54 -15.49
CA VAL A 201 1.51 8.35 -16.93
C VAL A 201 0.12 8.83 -17.32
N TRP A 202 -0.03 9.31 -18.55
CA TRP A 202 -1.30 9.68 -19.14
C TRP A 202 -1.60 8.75 -20.33
N PRO A 203 -2.46 7.73 -20.13
CA PRO A 203 -2.92 6.88 -21.20
C PRO A 203 -3.91 7.63 -22.11
N TYR A 204 -3.81 7.39 -23.42
CA TYR A 204 -4.77 7.88 -24.42
C TYR A 204 -5.44 6.68 -25.10
N PRO A 205 -6.77 6.67 -25.25
CA PRO A 205 -7.48 5.52 -25.83
C PRO A 205 -7.10 5.30 -27.30
N LEU A 206 -6.71 4.08 -27.65
CA LEU A 206 -6.36 3.72 -29.03
C LEU A 206 -7.57 3.81 -29.98
N GLY A 207 -8.78 3.55 -29.48
CA GLY A 207 -10.04 3.69 -30.22
C GLY A 207 -10.30 5.12 -30.74
N ARG A 208 -9.63 6.13 -30.18
CA ARG A 208 -9.69 7.52 -30.66
C ARG A 208 -8.74 7.77 -31.85
N LEU A 209 -7.75 6.90 -32.05
CA LEU A 209 -6.81 6.95 -33.18
C LEU A 209 -7.29 6.09 -34.34
N ASP A 210 -7.81 4.90 -34.05
CA ASP A 210 -8.40 3.98 -35.02
C ASP A 210 -9.55 3.22 -34.37
N SER A 211 -10.73 3.24 -34.98
CA SER A 211 -11.95 2.64 -34.42
C SER A 211 -11.89 1.12 -34.31
N ARG A 212 -10.95 0.46 -35.00
CA ARG A 212 -10.73 -0.99 -34.91
C ARG A 212 -10.10 -1.43 -33.59
N ALA A 213 -9.40 -0.51 -32.91
CA ALA A 213 -8.71 -0.81 -31.66
C ALA A 213 -9.65 -1.35 -30.59
N ALA A 214 -9.13 -2.22 -29.71
CA ALA A 214 -9.84 -2.61 -28.50
C ALA A 214 -10.17 -1.37 -27.63
N GLN A 215 -11.34 -1.40 -26.99
CA GLN A 215 -11.84 -0.29 -26.18
C GLN A 215 -12.21 -0.79 -24.79
N LEU A 216 -12.02 0.08 -23.80
CA LEU A 216 -12.58 -0.13 -22.48
C LEU A 216 -14.09 0.15 -22.56
N VAL A 217 -14.91 -0.86 -22.26
CA VAL A 217 -16.38 -0.79 -22.38
C VAL A 217 -17.08 -0.57 -21.04
N GLY A 218 -16.39 -0.77 -19.91
CA GLY A 218 -16.93 -0.59 -18.57
C GLY A 218 -15.91 -0.08 -17.56
N GLU A 219 -16.40 0.59 -16.51
CA GLU A 219 -15.63 0.96 -15.32
C GLU A 219 -16.26 0.33 -14.08
N ILE A 220 -15.45 0.17 -13.03
CA ILE A 220 -15.93 -0.33 -11.75
C ILE A 220 -16.34 0.85 -10.88
N SER A 221 -17.53 0.79 -10.31
CA SER A 221 -18.08 1.79 -9.41
C SER A 221 -17.24 1.91 -8.14
N SER A 222 -17.12 3.15 -7.65
CA SER A 222 -16.34 3.44 -6.45
C SER A 222 -16.84 2.70 -5.20
N GLY A 223 -18.15 2.41 -5.14
CA GLY A 223 -18.76 1.62 -4.06
C GLY A 223 -18.19 0.20 -4.01
N LEU A 224 -18.19 -0.51 -5.13
CA LEU A 224 -17.67 -1.88 -5.18
C LEU A 224 -16.16 -1.96 -4.95
N ILE A 225 -15.41 -0.93 -5.38
CA ILE A 225 -13.99 -0.81 -5.08
C ILE A 225 -13.78 -0.66 -3.56
N TYR A 226 -14.61 0.16 -2.90
CA TYR A 226 -14.57 0.33 -1.46
C TYR A 226 -14.94 -0.98 -0.72
N ASP A 227 -15.97 -1.68 -1.18
CA ASP A 227 -16.38 -2.95 -0.57
C ASP A 227 -15.29 -4.02 -0.70
N ALA A 228 -14.65 -4.12 -1.88
CA ALA A 228 -13.52 -5.03 -2.09
C ALA A 228 -12.31 -4.67 -1.22
N GLN A 229 -12.04 -3.38 -1.03
CA GLN A 229 -11.01 -2.91 -0.11
C GLN A 229 -11.34 -3.32 1.32
N SER A 230 -12.57 -3.06 1.77
CA SER A 230 -13.05 -3.38 3.13
C SER A 230 -12.90 -4.87 3.43
N ALA A 231 -13.31 -5.74 2.50
CA ALA A 231 -13.16 -7.19 2.64
C ALA A 231 -11.68 -7.62 2.85
N LEU A 232 -10.74 -7.05 2.08
CA LEU A 232 -9.31 -7.33 2.23
C LEU A 232 -8.70 -6.75 3.51
N GLU A 233 -9.19 -5.60 3.97
CA GLU A 233 -8.79 -4.99 5.24
C GLU A 233 -9.25 -5.86 6.43
N HIS A 234 -10.48 -6.38 6.41
CA HIS A 234 -10.98 -7.33 7.42
C HIS A 234 -10.16 -8.63 7.49
N LEU A 235 -9.80 -9.20 6.35
CA LEU A 235 -8.91 -10.37 6.30
C LEU A 235 -7.53 -10.07 6.89
N THR A 236 -7.00 -8.87 6.60
CA THR A 236 -5.71 -8.42 7.15
C THR A 236 -5.79 -8.19 8.66
N GLU A 237 -6.89 -7.66 9.18
CA GLU A 237 -7.13 -7.53 10.62
C GLU A 237 -7.18 -8.90 11.31
N CYS A 238 -7.82 -9.89 10.69
CA CYS A 238 -7.82 -11.27 11.19
C CYS A 238 -6.40 -11.83 11.29
N ASP A 239 -5.57 -11.65 10.26
CA ASP A 239 -4.16 -12.08 10.27
C ASP A 239 -3.37 -11.42 11.40
N VAL A 240 -3.54 -10.10 11.58
CA VAL A 240 -2.89 -9.32 12.66
C VAL A 240 -3.30 -9.86 14.03
N ARG A 241 -4.60 -10.07 14.25
CA ARG A 241 -5.12 -10.60 15.51
C ARG A 241 -4.60 -12.00 15.80
N CYS A 242 -4.51 -12.86 14.79
CA CYS A 242 -3.91 -14.19 14.93
C CYS A 242 -2.44 -14.10 15.33
N ASN A 243 -1.66 -13.21 14.70
CA ASN A 243 -0.25 -13.03 15.04
C ASN A 243 -0.06 -12.56 16.49
N ASP A 244 -0.93 -11.66 16.97
CA ASP A 244 -0.92 -11.23 18.37
C ASP A 244 -1.26 -12.38 19.32
N MET A 245 -2.29 -13.16 19.00
CA MET A 245 -2.70 -14.31 19.82
C MET A 245 -1.65 -15.41 19.89
N VAL A 246 -0.90 -15.67 18.80
CA VAL A 246 0.20 -16.66 18.81
C VAL A 246 1.34 -16.24 19.75
N LYS A 247 1.54 -14.93 19.94
CA LYS A 247 2.56 -14.38 20.83
C LYS A 247 2.09 -14.29 22.30
N ASP A 248 0.80 -14.48 22.57
CA ASP A 248 0.24 -14.38 23.91
C ASP A 248 0.87 -15.41 24.87
N ARG A 249 0.97 -15.05 26.16
CA ARG A 249 1.53 -15.92 27.19
C ARG A 249 0.78 -17.26 27.29
N THR A 250 -0.54 -17.24 27.12
CA THR A 250 -1.37 -18.45 27.18
C THR A 250 -1.06 -19.36 26.00
N ALA A 251 -0.97 -18.81 24.79
CA ALA A 251 -0.64 -19.59 23.61
C ALA A 251 0.79 -20.17 23.67
N THR A 252 1.75 -19.42 24.22
CA THR A 252 3.13 -19.89 24.36
C THR A 252 3.31 -20.97 25.43
N VAL A 253 2.47 -20.99 26.47
CA VAL A 253 2.51 -22.01 27.54
C VAL A 253 1.73 -23.29 27.14
N PHE A 254 0.68 -23.17 26.32
CA PHE A 254 -0.19 -24.28 25.95
C PHE A 254 -0.12 -24.59 24.43
N PRO A 255 0.68 -25.61 24.03
CA PRO A 255 0.93 -25.90 22.61
C PRO A 255 -0.33 -26.18 21.78
N GLU A 256 -1.36 -26.80 22.35
CA GLU A 256 -2.62 -27.06 21.65
C GLU A 256 -3.37 -25.76 21.29
N ILE A 257 -3.31 -24.74 22.15
CA ILE A 257 -3.90 -23.43 21.86
C ILE A 257 -3.11 -22.79 20.71
N GLN A 258 -1.79 -22.81 20.78
CA GLN A 258 -0.93 -22.29 19.72
C GLN A 258 -1.22 -22.96 18.36
N ARG A 259 -1.33 -24.29 18.35
CA ARG A 259 -1.64 -25.09 17.16
C ARG A 259 -2.99 -24.70 16.56
N LYS A 260 -4.03 -24.55 17.38
CA LYS A 260 -5.36 -24.13 16.91
C LYS A 260 -5.36 -22.73 16.31
N ILE A 261 -4.64 -21.77 16.91
CA ILE A 261 -4.52 -20.40 16.36
C ILE A 261 -3.78 -20.42 15.03
N GLN A 262 -2.69 -21.19 14.91
CA GLN A 262 -1.95 -21.31 13.65
C GLN A 262 -2.80 -21.95 12.55
N GLN A 263 -3.55 -23.01 12.86
CA GLN A 263 -4.48 -23.63 11.93
C GLN A 263 -5.54 -22.64 11.44
N PHE A 264 -6.14 -21.87 12.35
CA PHE A 264 -7.10 -20.83 11.98
C PHE A 264 -6.46 -19.77 11.07
N ARG A 265 -5.26 -19.28 11.41
CA ARG A 265 -4.53 -18.33 10.55
C ARG A 265 -4.26 -18.89 9.16
N ASP A 266 -3.87 -20.15 9.04
CA ASP A 266 -3.61 -20.76 7.74
C ASP A 266 -4.91 -20.98 6.94
N LEU A 267 -6.04 -21.24 7.61
CA LEU A 267 -7.36 -21.25 6.99
C LEU A 267 -7.76 -19.85 6.48
N CYS A 268 -7.40 -18.76 7.16
CA CYS A 268 -7.67 -17.40 6.70
C CYS A 268 -6.89 -16.98 5.45
N LYS A 269 -5.77 -17.64 5.12
CA LYS A 269 -4.99 -17.33 3.91
C LYS A 269 -5.70 -17.74 2.62
N GLN A 270 -6.46 -18.83 2.65
CA GLN A 270 -7.15 -19.35 1.46
C GLN A 270 -8.25 -18.41 0.95
N PRO A 271 -9.18 -17.91 1.79
CA PRO A 271 -10.18 -16.92 1.38
C PRO A 271 -9.57 -15.70 0.71
N ARG A 272 -8.48 -15.15 1.25
CA ARG A 272 -7.79 -14.01 0.65
C ARG A 272 -7.35 -14.30 -0.79
N GLN A 273 -6.67 -15.43 -1.02
CA GLN A 273 -6.19 -15.81 -2.34
C GLN A 273 -7.34 -16.09 -3.31
N THR A 274 -8.39 -16.75 -2.84
CA THR A 274 -9.60 -17.02 -3.63
C THR A 274 -10.27 -15.71 -4.03
N PHE A 275 -10.52 -14.82 -3.08
CA PHE A 275 -11.13 -13.51 -3.34
C PHE A 275 -10.32 -12.70 -4.35
N GLN A 276 -9.01 -12.59 -4.17
CA GLN A 276 -8.15 -11.86 -5.11
C GLN A 276 -8.15 -12.49 -6.51
N LYS A 277 -8.19 -13.83 -6.61
CA LYS A 277 -8.28 -14.54 -7.89
C LYS A 277 -9.62 -14.29 -8.59
N GLU A 278 -10.72 -14.29 -7.84
CA GLU A 278 -12.04 -13.99 -8.39
C GLU A 278 -12.12 -12.53 -8.84
N LEU A 279 -11.59 -11.58 -8.06
CA LEU A 279 -11.43 -10.18 -8.50
C LEU A 279 -10.62 -10.09 -9.79
N ALA A 280 -9.46 -10.75 -9.86
CA ALA A 280 -8.59 -10.73 -11.04
C ALA A 280 -9.26 -11.29 -12.30
N ARG A 281 -10.20 -12.23 -12.14
CA ARG A 281 -10.98 -12.82 -13.23
C ARG A 281 -12.13 -11.90 -13.66
N THR A 282 -12.84 -11.31 -12.70
CA THR A 282 -14.07 -10.55 -12.98
C THR A 282 -13.80 -9.13 -13.45
N LEU A 283 -12.75 -8.48 -12.95
CA LEU A 283 -12.41 -7.09 -13.32
C LEU A 283 -12.18 -6.91 -14.84
N PRO A 284 -11.40 -7.78 -15.53
CA PRO A 284 -11.29 -7.73 -17.00
C PRO A 284 -12.63 -7.89 -17.72
N SER A 285 -13.47 -8.85 -17.32
CA SER A 285 -14.74 -9.10 -18.00
C SER A 285 -15.72 -7.92 -17.92
N ILE A 286 -15.73 -7.17 -16.81
CA ILE A 286 -16.52 -5.93 -16.74
C ILE A 286 -15.92 -4.85 -17.66
N ARG A 287 -14.59 -4.76 -17.71
CA ARG A 287 -13.85 -3.73 -18.45
C ARG A 287 -13.82 -3.93 -19.96
N GLU A 288 -13.76 -5.17 -20.41
CA GLU A 288 -13.50 -5.55 -21.81
C GLU A 288 -14.71 -6.21 -22.47
N ASP A 289 -15.40 -7.10 -21.75
CA ASP A 289 -16.51 -7.89 -22.29
C ASP A 289 -17.89 -7.23 -22.02
N GLY A 290 -17.92 -6.16 -21.23
CA GLY A 290 -19.14 -5.45 -20.86
C GLY A 290 -20.03 -6.24 -19.90
N ALA A 291 -19.44 -7.15 -19.11
CA ALA A 291 -20.17 -7.85 -18.06
C ALA A 291 -20.72 -6.86 -17.02
N GLU A 292 -21.91 -7.16 -16.48
CA GLU A 292 -22.51 -6.33 -15.43
C GLU A 292 -21.73 -6.42 -14.12
N GLU A 293 -21.71 -5.32 -13.37
CA GLU A 293 -21.09 -5.28 -12.04
C GLU A 293 -21.72 -6.26 -11.03
N GLY A 294 -22.90 -6.82 -11.33
CA GLY A 294 -23.57 -7.84 -10.50
C GLY A 294 -22.68 -9.05 -10.20
N ALA A 295 -21.82 -9.45 -11.14
CA ALA A 295 -20.86 -10.54 -10.89
C ALA A 295 -19.86 -10.20 -9.77
N LEU A 296 -19.49 -8.91 -9.63
CA LEU A 296 -18.63 -8.46 -8.55
C LEU A 296 -19.39 -8.37 -7.21
N VAL A 297 -20.67 -7.99 -7.24
CA VAL A 297 -21.54 -8.01 -6.06
C VAL A 297 -21.64 -9.43 -5.48
N GLU A 298 -21.86 -10.44 -6.32
CA GLU A 298 -21.95 -11.84 -5.88
C GLU A 298 -20.68 -12.31 -5.16
N ILE A 299 -19.49 -11.98 -5.69
CA ILE A 299 -18.20 -12.31 -5.05
C ILE A 299 -18.12 -11.65 -3.68
N LEU A 300 -18.48 -10.38 -3.57
CA LEU A 300 -18.46 -9.64 -2.31
C LEU A 300 -19.45 -10.20 -1.30
N THR A 301 -20.64 -10.63 -1.72
CA THR A 301 -21.65 -11.23 -0.82
C THR A 301 -21.22 -12.60 -0.31
N ILE A 302 -20.67 -13.46 -1.16
CA ILE A 302 -20.22 -14.81 -0.77
C ILE A 302 -19.10 -14.75 0.28
N ASP A 303 -18.17 -13.81 0.14
CA ASP A 303 -17.06 -13.66 1.09
C ASP A 303 -17.46 -12.93 2.39
N LEU A 304 -18.57 -12.19 2.40
CA LEU A 304 -19.15 -11.58 3.61
C LEU A 304 -20.13 -12.52 4.36
N GLU A 305 -20.77 -13.46 3.66
CA GLU A 305 -21.77 -14.39 4.21
C GLU A 305 -21.22 -15.81 4.50
N THR A 306 -19.97 -16.11 4.12
CA THR A 306 -19.41 -17.44 4.39
C THR A 306 -19.23 -17.68 5.90
N PRO A 307 -19.62 -18.86 6.44
CA PRO A 307 -19.54 -19.19 7.88
C PRO A 307 -18.12 -19.21 8.49
N ASN A 308 -17.09 -18.91 7.69
CA ASN A 308 -15.69 -18.93 8.05
C ASN A 308 -15.10 -17.55 8.37
N GLN A 309 -15.92 -16.48 8.44
CA GLN A 309 -15.50 -15.22 9.05
C GLN A 309 -16.18 -14.97 10.41
N PRO A 310 -15.42 -14.44 11.40
CA PRO A 310 -15.89 -14.23 12.76
C PRO A 310 -16.70 -12.93 12.92
N LEU A 311 -17.67 -12.66 12.04
CA LEU A 311 -18.71 -11.67 12.35
C LEU A 311 -19.60 -12.12 13.54
N CYS A 312 -19.43 -13.35 14.03
CA CYS A 312 -19.98 -13.82 15.31
C CYS A 312 -18.97 -13.93 16.48
N ALA A 313 -17.64 -13.80 16.30
CA ALA A 313 -16.70 -14.03 17.40
C ALA A 313 -16.36 -12.76 18.22
N SER A 314 -16.86 -11.59 17.84
CA SER A 314 -16.80 -10.39 18.68
C SER A 314 -17.70 -10.50 19.93
N HIS A 315 -18.71 -11.39 19.92
CA HIS A 315 -19.53 -11.68 21.10
C HIS A 315 -19.00 -12.84 21.97
N THR A 316 -18.24 -13.78 21.44
CA THR A 316 -17.87 -15.01 22.19
C THR A 316 -16.56 -14.90 22.99
N VAL A 317 -15.80 -13.80 22.90
CA VAL A 317 -14.53 -13.64 23.65
C VAL A 317 -14.63 -12.54 24.72
N ARG A 318 -15.81 -11.95 24.93
CA ARG A 318 -16.01 -10.93 25.99
C ARG A 318 -16.63 -11.47 27.28
N ASP A 319 -17.22 -12.66 27.25
CA ASP A 319 -17.81 -13.27 28.44
C ASP A 319 -16.88 -14.38 28.93
N GLY A 320 -16.08 -14.02 29.92
CA GLY A 320 -15.37 -14.99 30.73
C GLY A 320 -16.36 -15.94 31.41
N LEU A 321 -15.95 -17.20 31.54
CA LEU A 321 -16.27 -18.09 32.66
C LEU A 321 -17.65 -17.85 33.31
N CYS A 322 -18.69 -18.53 32.83
CA CYS A 322 -19.76 -18.96 33.73
C CYS A 322 -19.37 -20.35 34.28
N PRO A 323 -19.08 -20.47 35.58
CA PRO A 323 -19.13 -21.75 36.27
C PRO A 323 -20.60 -22.13 36.52
N GLU A 324 -20.84 -23.42 36.76
CA GLU A 324 -22.15 -24.05 36.98
C GLU A 324 -22.87 -24.50 35.70
N GLU A 325 -22.51 -25.70 35.24
CA GLU A 325 -23.45 -26.80 35.00
C GLU A 325 -22.64 -28.07 34.67
N LEU A 326 -21.97 -28.59 35.70
CA LEU A 326 -21.53 -29.98 35.76
C LEU A 326 -21.88 -30.49 37.16
N THR A 327 -23.13 -30.90 37.32
CA THR A 327 -23.57 -31.71 38.45
C THR A 327 -24.08 -33.03 37.91
N VAL A 328 -23.35 -34.09 38.24
CA VAL A 328 -23.98 -35.30 38.78
C VAL A 328 -24.08 -35.09 40.28
#